data_AF-G3NAS2-F1
#
_entry.id   AF-G3NAS2-F1
#
_cell.length_a   1.000
_cell.length_b   1.000
_cell.length_c   1.000
_cell.angle_alpha   90.00
_cell.angle_beta   90.00
_cell.angle_gamma   90.00
#
_symmetry.space_group_name_H-M   'P 1'
#
loop_
_entity.id
_entity.type
_entity.pdbx_description
1 polymer ?
#
loop_
_entity_poly.entity_id
_entity_poly.type
_entity_poly.pdbx_seq_one_letter_code
_entity_poly.pdbx_strand_id
1 'polypeptide(L)'
;MKDKAVCESDVMSMSPCCSDPPPPFRVEPDGVRWLTPGLRKYSCQLTIDTNTVNKQLKLSDNNRKVTCVEEDQSYPDHPDRFDFWPQLLCRTGLTGRCYWEVEWRRDVDVSVSYRGIKRKGDRDCLFGGNDQSWSLSCSDKDYYVRHNKTVTRITS
;
A
#
# COMPACT_ATOMS: atom_id res chain seq x y z
N MET A 1 17.20 16.00 2.82
CA MET A 1 16.76 15.35 1.56
C MET A 1 15.24 15.44 1.40
N LYS A 2 14.66 15.05 0.25
CA LYS A 2 13.21 15.00 -0.08
C LYS A 2 12.95 13.84 -1.08
N ASP A 3 11.76 13.21 -1.17
CA ASP A 3 11.28 12.40 -2.35
C ASP A 3 9.71 12.41 -2.57
N LYS A 4 8.91 11.32 -2.33
CA LYS A 4 7.40 11.30 -2.40
C LYS A 4 6.53 10.31 -1.53
N ALA A 5 6.34 9.03 -1.93
CA ALA A 5 5.40 7.94 -1.44
C ALA A 5 3.93 8.21 -1.06
N VAL A 6 3.24 7.09 -0.70
CA VAL A 6 2.65 6.86 0.64
C VAL A 6 2.16 5.38 0.89
N CYS A 7 2.05 4.91 2.17
CA CYS A 7 1.15 3.89 2.81
C CYS A 7 0.86 2.46 2.23
N GLU A 8 0.56 1.50 3.14
CA GLU A 8 0.18 0.07 2.97
C GLU A 8 -1.26 -0.19 2.45
N SER A 9 -1.64 -1.29 1.76
CA SER A 9 -0.96 -2.46 1.14
C SER A 9 -1.73 -2.96 -0.12
N ASP A 10 -1.31 -4.00 -0.86
CA ASP A 10 -1.98 -4.36 -2.15
C ASP A 10 -2.37 -5.84 -2.35
N VAL A 11 -3.61 -6.11 -2.87
CA VAL A 11 -4.00 -7.43 -3.45
C VAL A 11 -5.34 -7.60 -4.18
N MET A 12 -5.39 -8.66 -5.02
CA MET A 12 -6.54 -9.25 -5.74
C MET A 12 -6.60 -10.79 -5.58
N SER A 13 -7.72 -11.43 -5.94
CA SER A 13 -7.88 -12.90 -6.12
C SER A 13 -8.47 -13.25 -7.50
N MET A 14 -8.42 -14.53 -7.93
CA MET A 14 -8.65 -14.93 -9.33
C MET A 14 -10.11 -15.30 -9.70
N SER A 15 -10.52 -14.94 -10.92
CA SER A 15 -11.16 -15.83 -11.94
C SER A 15 -11.30 -15.11 -13.29
N PRO A 16 -11.40 -15.82 -14.44
CA PRO A 16 -11.12 -15.24 -15.75
C PRO A 16 -12.35 -14.76 -16.54
N CYS A 17 -12.17 -13.72 -17.35
CA CYS A 17 -12.76 -13.57 -18.69
C CYS A 17 -12.05 -12.43 -19.46
N CYS A 18 -11.75 -12.63 -20.74
CA CYS A 18 -10.97 -11.68 -21.55
C CYS A 18 -11.81 -10.49 -22.05
N SER A 19 -11.22 -9.30 -22.10
CA SER A 19 -11.64 -8.15 -22.93
C SER A 19 -10.49 -7.13 -22.97
N ASP A 20 -10.07 -6.70 -24.16
CA ASP A 20 -8.90 -5.83 -24.35
C ASP A 20 -9.12 -4.37 -23.91
N PRO A 21 -8.09 -3.68 -23.36
CA PRO A 21 -8.19 -2.27 -22.97
C PRO A 21 -7.77 -1.27 -24.09
N PRO A 22 -8.35 -0.06 -24.11
CA PRO A 22 -8.00 1.03 -25.05
C PRO A 22 -6.67 1.74 -24.70
N PRO A 23 -6.10 2.57 -25.61
CA PRO A 23 -4.71 3.04 -25.51
C PRO A 23 -4.45 4.05 -24.36
N PRO A 24 -3.20 4.13 -23.85
CA PRO A 24 -2.89 4.84 -22.62
C PRO A 24 -2.83 6.37 -22.80
N PHE A 25 -3.63 7.08 -21.99
CA PHE A 25 -3.41 8.49 -21.73
C PHE A 25 -2.12 8.67 -20.91
N ARG A 26 -1.17 9.46 -21.42
CA ARG A 26 0.19 9.56 -20.86
C ARG A 26 0.26 10.71 -19.84
N VAL A 27 0.54 10.38 -18.58
CA VAL A 27 0.85 11.37 -17.54
C VAL A 27 2.34 11.27 -17.21
N GLU A 28 3.08 12.35 -17.40
CA GLU A 28 4.51 12.44 -17.04
C GLU A 28 4.66 12.65 -15.51
N PRO A 29 5.61 11.98 -14.83
CA PRO A 29 5.80 12.14 -13.39
C PRO A 29 6.84 13.22 -13.04
N ASP A 30 6.40 14.27 -12.33
CA ASP A 30 7.25 15.35 -11.78
C ASP A 30 8.16 14.89 -10.61
N GLY A 31 9.08 13.96 -10.85
CA GLY A 31 9.96 13.40 -9.83
C GLY A 31 11.30 12.88 -10.37
N VAL A 32 12.32 12.85 -9.50
CA VAL A 32 13.63 12.25 -9.82
C VAL A 32 13.46 10.74 -10.01
N ARG A 33 14.01 10.21 -11.11
CA ARG A 33 13.66 8.88 -11.63
C ARG A 33 14.79 7.87 -11.39
N TRP A 34 14.80 7.28 -10.21
CA TRP A 34 15.89 6.44 -9.67
C TRP A 34 16.11 5.08 -10.37
N LEU A 35 15.10 4.59 -11.09
CA LEU A 35 15.09 3.31 -11.81
C LEU A 35 16.35 3.00 -12.63
N THR A 36 17.01 1.87 -12.36
CA THR A 36 17.91 1.23 -13.34
C THR A 36 17.12 0.74 -14.56
N PRO A 37 17.69 0.72 -15.80
CA PRO A 37 16.92 0.45 -17.02
C PRO A 37 16.15 -0.89 -17.01
N GLY A 38 16.70 -1.93 -16.37
CA GLY A 38 16.09 -3.26 -16.31
C GLY A 38 14.84 -3.37 -15.44
N LEU A 39 14.66 -2.48 -14.46
CA LEU A 39 13.48 -2.44 -13.58
C LEU A 39 12.31 -1.65 -14.19
N ARG A 40 12.61 -0.65 -15.04
CA ARG A 40 11.63 0.26 -15.66
C ARG A 40 10.48 -0.47 -16.37
N LYS A 41 10.76 -1.62 -16.99
CA LYS A 41 9.74 -2.44 -17.70
C LYS A 41 8.70 -3.12 -16.80
N TYR A 42 8.85 -3.07 -15.47
CA TYR A 42 7.89 -3.61 -14.52
C TYR A 42 7.18 -2.51 -13.71
N SER A 43 7.41 -1.22 -14.02
CA SER A 43 6.80 -0.11 -13.28
C SER A 43 5.27 -0.16 -13.40
N CYS A 44 4.58 -0.19 -12.26
CA CYS A 44 3.13 -0.10 -12.17
C CYS A 44 2.71 1.15 -11.40
N GLN A 45 1.61 1.78 -11.81
CA GLN A 45 1.00 2.87 -11.04
C GLN A 45 -0.02 2.30 -10.07
N LEU A 46 0.18 2.55 -8.78
CA LEU A 46 -0.77 2.20 -7.73
C LEU A 46 -1.89 3.26 -7.63
N THR A 47 -3.06 2.86 -7.17
CA THR A 47 -4.22 3.74 -6.99
C THR A 47 -5.00 3.30 -5.76
N ILE A 48 -5.03 4.16 -4.74
CA ILE A 48 -5.71 3.90 -3.46
C ILE A 48 -7.18 3.55 -3.67
N ASP A 49 -7.65 2.48 -3.02
CA ASP A 49 -9.07 2.18 -2.88
C ASP A 49 -9.64 2.90 -1.66
N THR A 50 -10.28 4.04 -1.90
CA THR A 50 -10.98 4.87 -0.91
C THR A 50 -12.02 4.13 -0.06
N ASN A 51 -12.48 2.96 -0.50
CA ASN A 51 -13.42 2.13 0.27
C ASN A 51 -12.75 1.35 1.40
N THR A 52 -11.43 1.18 1.35
CA THR A 52 -10.63 0.44 2.34
C THR A 52 -10.00 1.32 3.40
N VAL A 53 -9.71 2.59 3.07
CA VAL A 53 -8.94 3.56 3.87
C VAL A 53 -9.54 3.74 5.27
N ASN A 54 -8.74 3.49 6.30
CA ASN A 54 -9.12 3.76 7.70
C ASN A 54 -9.43 5.24 7.95
N LYS A 55 -10.33 5.55 8.88
CA LYS A 55 -10.76 6.93 9.14
C LYS A 55 -9.64 7.83 9.69
N GLN A 56 -8.59 7.29 10.30
CA GLN A 56 -7.41 8.04 10.76
C GLN A 56 -6.38 8.33 9.64
N LEU A 57 -6.66 7.96 8.39
CA LEU A 57 -5.79 8.19 7.24
C LEU A 57 -6.33 9.29 6.32
N LYS A 58 -5.68 10.45 6.29
CA LYS A 58 -6.07 11.60 5.45
C LYS A 58 -5.42 11.58 4.08
N LEU A 59 -6.23 11.38 3.03
CA LEU A 59 -5.82 11.53 1.64
C LEU A 59 -5.64 13.00 1.21
N SER A 60 -4.65 13.25 0.37
CA SER A 60 -4.26 14.56 -0.19
C SER A 60 -3.46 14.36 -1.49
N ASP A 61 -3.13 15.46 -2.20
CA ASP A 61 -2.41 15.45 -3.48
C ASP A 61 -3.03 14.48 -4.51
N ASN A 62 -4.32 14.63 -4.79
CA ASN A 62 -5.09 13.74 -5.68
C ASN A 62 -4.94 12.24 -5.30
N ASN A 63 -5.05 11.94 -4.00
CA ASN A 63 -4.86 10.61 -3.41
C ASN A 63 -3.45 10.01 -3.61
N ARG A 64 -2.43 10.83 -3.88
CA ARG A 64 -1.03 10.40 -3.95
C ARG A 64 -0.30 10.50 -2.62
N LYS A 65 -0.90 11.17 -1.63
CA LYS A 65 -0.34 11.32 -0.28
C LYS A 65 -1.40 11.07 0.80
N VAL A 66 -1.12 10.12 1.69
CA VAL A 66 -1.84 9.85 2.94
C VAL A 66 -1.03 10.42 4.10
N THR A 67 -1.71 10.95 5.12
CA THR A 67 -1.10 11.32 6.40
C THR A 67 -1.92 10.69 7.53
N CYS A 68 -1.28 10.08 8.53
CA CYS A 68 -1.98 9.65 9.74
C CYS A 68 -2.38 10.89 10.56
N VAL A 69 -3.62 10.91 11.04
CA VAL A 69 -4.23 12.04 11.78
C VAL A 69 -5.07 11.51 12.95
N GLU A 70 -5.19 12.30 14.01
CA GLU A 70 -6.00 11.95 15.20
C GLU A 70 -7.51 12.06 14.93
N GLU A 71 -7.91 12.93 13.99
CA GLU A 71 -9.30 13.20 13.63
C GLU A 71 -9.82 12.23 12.57
N ASP A 72 -10.95 11.58 12.85
CA ASP A 72 -11.65 10.72 11.90
C ASP A 72 -12.09 11.49 10.64
N GLN A 73 -11.57 11.07 9.49
CA GLN A 73 -11.97 11.58 8.19
C GLN A 73 -13.35 11.05 7.79
N SER A 74 -14.17 11.91 7.16
CA SER A 74 -15.57 11.64 6.79
C SER A 74 -15.75 10.67 5.61
N TYR A 75 -15.12 9.50 5.66
CA TYR A 75 -15.31 8.45 4.65
C TYR A 75 -16.62 7.68 4.90
N PRO A 76 -17.43 7.41 3.85
CA PRO A 76 -18.64 6.59 3.98
C PRO A 76 -18.33 5.21 4.55
N ASP A 77 -19.23 4.66 5.37
CA ASP A 77 -19.06 3.30 5.88
C ASP A 77 -19.11 2.28 4.75
N HIS A 78 -18.23 1.28 4.82
CA HIS A 78 -18.05 0.26 3.79
C HIS A 78 -17.55 -1.04 4.44
N PRO A 79 -18.00 -2.24 4.01
CA PRO A 79 -17.54 -3.50 4.60
C PRO A 79 -16.03 -3.70 4.48
N ASP A 80 -15.43 -3.26 3.36
CA ASP A 80 -13.98 -3.39 3.14
C ASP A 80 -13.12 -2.37 3.93
N ARG A 81 -13.73 -1.42 4.65
CA ARG A 81 -13.01 -0.36 5.37
C ARG A 81 -12.30 -0.90 6.61
N PHE A 82 -11.00 -0.67 6.71
CA PHE A 82 -10.26 -0.90 7.96
C PHE A 82 -10.77 0.02 9.05
N ASP A 83 -11.13 -0.49 10.22
CA ASP A 83 -11.61 0.32 11.36
C ASP A 83 -10.63 0.44 12.52
N PHE A 84 -9.85 -0.61 12.81
CA PHE A 84 -8.98 -0.64 13.98
C PHE A 84 -7.59 -0.03 13.74
N TRP A 85 -6.88 -0.44 12.68
CA TRP A 85 -5.54 0.05 12.35
C TRP A 85 -5.56 1.05 11.19
N PRO A 86 -4.67 2.07 11.18
CA PRO A 86 -4.57 3.08 10.13
C PRO A 86 -3.96 2.50 8.84
N GLN A 87 -4.75 1.69 8.13
CA GLN A 87 -4.39 0.93 6.93
C GLN A 87 -5.29 1.29 5.73
N LEU A 88 -4.83 0.99 4.51
CA LEU A 88 -5.64 1.02 3.29
C LEU A 88 -5.31 -0.17 2.38
N LEU A 89 -5.93 -0.22 1.19
CA LEU A 89 -5.37 -0.94 0.04
C LEU A 89 -5.35 -0.06 -1.22
N CYS A 90 -4.59 -0.46 -2.24
CA CYS A 90 -4.89 -0.06 -3.61
C CYS A 90 -5.96 -0.93 -4.28
N ARG A 91 -6.64 -0.33 -5.26
CA ARG A 91 -7.76 -0.91 -6.03
C ARG A 91 -7.34 -2.02 -6.98
N THR A 92 -6.14 -1.90 -7.55
CA THR A 92 -5.61 -2.83 -8.56
C THR A 92 -4.60 -3.75 -7.90
N GLY A 93 -4.88 -5.06 -7.89
CA GLY A 93 -3.89 -6.03 -7.43
C GLY A 93 -2.73 -6.20 -8.42
N LEU A 94 -1.57 -6.54 -7.87
CA LEU A 94 -0.35 -6.77 -8.64
C LEU A 94 -0.42 -8.12 -9.36
N THR A 95 -0.04 -8.16 -10.64
CA THR A 95 -0.05 -9.39 -11.45
C THR A 95 1.28 -9.57 -12.17
N GLY A 96 1.86 -10.77 -12.07
CA GLY A 96 3.18 -11.05 -12.64
C GLY A 96 4.31 -10.33 -11.87
N ARG A 97 5.15 -9.57 -12.58
CA ARG A 97 6.22 -8.77 -11.99
C ARG A 97 5.84 -7.29 -12.02
N CYS A 98 5.75 -6.70 -10.84
CA CYS A 98 5.39 -5.30 -10.61
C CYS A 98 6.47 -4.60 -9.80
N TYR A 99 6.59 -3.28 -9.97
CA TYR A 99 7.53 -2.43 -9.25
C TYR A 99 6.92 -1.03 -9.03
N TRP A 100 7.07 -0.50 -7.82
CA TRP A 100 6.59 0.82 -7.40
C TRP A 100 7.59 1.47 -6.42
N GLU A 101 7.50 2.79 -6.24
CA GLU A 101 8.47 3.60 -5.46
C GLU A 101 7.79 4.52 -4.43
N VAL A 102 8.48 4.77 -3.30
CA VAL A 102 7.92 5.41 -2.09
C VAL A 102 9.00 6.05 -1.13
N GLU A 103 9.09 7.40 -0.95
CA GLU A 103 9.58 8.08 0.33
C GLU A 103 8.54 8.03 1.46
N TRP A 104 8.85 7.35 2.53
CA TRP A 104 8.13 7.51 3.79
C TRP A 104 8.87 8.55 4.64
N ARG A 105 8.27 8.96 5.77
CA ARG A 105 8.95 9.80 6.78
C ARG A 105 8.51 9.33 8.16
N ARG A 106 9.44 9.30 9.12
CA ARG A 106 9.24 8.70 10.45
C ARG A 106 8.90 7.21 10.28
N ASP A 107 7.92 6.72 11.00
CA ASP A 107 7.53 5.31 11.01
C ASP A 107 6.41 5.05 9.99
N VAL A 108 6.68 4.21 9.00
CA VAL A 108 5.73 3.78 7.97
C VAL A 108 5.99 2.32 7.62
N ASP A 109 4.92 1.54 7.63
CA ASP A 109 4.94 0.19 7.11
C ASP A 109 4.64 0.22 5.58
N VAL A 110 5.20 -0.72 4.82
CA VAL A 110 4.95 -0.91 3.38
C VAL A 110 4.69 -2.39 3.14
N SER A 111 3.50 -2.72 2.65
CA SER A 111 2.97 -4.08 2.74
C SER A 111 2.40 -4.62 1.42
N VAL A 112 2.35 -5.95 1.33
CA VAL A 112 1.55 -6.72 0.37
C VAL A 112 0.72 -7.76 1.13
N SER A 113 -0.50 -8.05 0.69
CA SER A 113 -1.42 -8.96 1.43
C SER A 113 -2.07 -10.04 0.52
N TYR A 114 -3.13 -10.73 0.96
CA TYR A 114 -4.13 -11.43 0.13
C TYR A 114 -5.50 -10.79 0.27
N ARG A 115 -6.29 -10.65 -0.81
CA ARG A 115 -7.47 -9.74 -0.82
C ARG A 115 -8.52 -10.10 0.23
N GLY A 116 -8.55 -11.37 0.65
CA GLY A 116 -9.37 -11.89 1.75
C GLY A 116 -8.91 -11.52 3.15
N ILE A 117 -7.85 -10.71 3.32
CA ILE A 117 -7.39 -10.23 4.62
C ILE A 117 -8.54 -9.57 5.38
N LYS A 118 -8.65 -9.91 6.67
CA LYS A 118 -9.68 -9.34 7.55
C LYS A 118 -9.53 -7.82 7.58
N ARG A 119 -10.66 -7.12 7.61
CA ARG A 119 -10.73 -5.63 7.67
C ARG A 119 -11.05 -5.11 9.07
N LYS A 120 -11.40 -6.02 9.97
CA LYS A 120 -12.10 -5.79 11.23
C LYS A 120 -11.43 -6.56 12.36
N GLY A 121 -11.44 -5.99 13.56
CA GLY A 121 -10.81 -6.55 14.76
C GLY A 121 -9.36 -6.09 14.96
N ASP A 122 -8.67 -6.65 15.95
CA ASP A 122 -7.31 -6.25 16.34
C ASP A 122 -6.22 -6.94 15.46
N ARG A 123 -5.50 -7.93 16.00
CA ARG A 123 -4.20 -8.36 15.43
C ARG A 123 -4.27 -9.03 14.07
N ASP A 124 -5.37 -9.74 13.78
CA ASP A 124 -5.49 -10.50 12.54
C ASP A 124 -5.75 -9.61 11.31
N CYS A 125 -6.19 -8.35 11.49
CA CYS A 125 -6.41 -7.42 10.39
C CYS A 125 -5.18 -6.53 10.08
N LEU A 126 -4.15 -6.57 10.91
CA LEU A 126 -2.90 -5.83 10.74
C LEU A 126 -1.99 -6.54 9.72
N PHE A 127 -1.37 -5.79 8.80
CA PHE A 127 -0.42 -6.35 7.84
C PHE A 127 0.84 -6.91 8.55
N GLY A 128 1.32 -8.06 8.06
CA GLY A 128 2.29 -8.92 8.74
C GLY A 128 1.77 -9.61 10.01
N GLY A 129 0.61 -9.20 10.55
CA GLY A 129 -0.06 -9.80 11.69
C GLY A 129 -0.80 -11.11 11.39
N ASN A 130 -0.74 -11.60 10.14
CA ASN A 130 -1.41 -12.82 9.68
C ASN A 130 -0.57 -13.52 8.58
N ASP A 131 -0.97 -14.73 8.22
CA ASP A 131 -0.43 -15.54 7.12
C ASP A 131 -0.78 -15.02 5.72
N GLN A 132 -1.69 -14.04 5.65
CA GLN A 132 -2.14 -13.38 4.43
C GLN A 132 -1.43 -12.06 4.14
N SER A 133 -0.30 -11.74 4.78
CA SER A 133 0.41 -10.49 4.49
C SER A 133 1.88 -10.48 4.91
N TRP A 134 2.64 -9.65 4.22
CA TRP A 134 4.04 -9.33 4.47
C TRP A 134 4.15 -7.81 4.56
N SER A 135 4.78 -7.33 5.62
CA SER A 135 5.02 -5.91 5.89
C SER A 135 6.51 -5.65 6.03
N LEU A 136 6.98 -4.56 5.42
CA LEU A 136 8.27 -3.94 5.68
C LEU A 136 8.03 -2.68 6.50
N SER A 137 8.33 -2.74 7.79
CA SER A 137 8.35 -1.58 8.67
C SER A 137 9.62 -0.77 8.45
N CYS A 138 9.45 0.51 8.15
CA CYS A 138 10.53 1.47 7.94
C CYS A 138 10.47 2.55 9.02
N SER A 139 11.58 2.79 9.70
CA SER A 139 11.76 3.90 10.66
C SER A 139 13.07 4.63 10.37
N ASP A 140 13.27 5.79 10.99
CA ASP A 140 14.51 6.57 10.90
C ASP A 140 15.76 5.82 11.47
N LYS A 141 15.59 4.65 12.11
CA LYS A 141 16.65 3.91 12.84
C LYS A 141 16.83 2.46 12.38
N ASP A 142 15.73 1.74 12.25
CA ASP A 142 15.71 0.29 12.01
C ASP A 142 14.65 -0.07 10.97
N TYR A 143 14.84 -1.21 10.32
CA TYR A 143 13.86 -1.81 9.40
C TYR A 143 13.46 -3.19 9.90
N TYR A 144 12.20 -3.58 9.73
CA TYR A 144 11.70 -4.88 10.16
C TYR A 144 10.83 -5.51 9.07
N VAL A 145 11.05 -6.79 8.77
CA VAL A 145 10.10 -7.59 8.00
C VAL A 145 9.15 -8.29 8.96
N ARG A 146 7.85 -8.26 8.67
CA ARG A 146 6.82 -8.91 9.46
C ARG A 146 5.93 -9.80 8.59
N HIS A 147 5.71 -11.03 9.03
CA HIS A 147 4.79 -11.99 8.41
C HIS A 147 4.31 -13.01 9.45
N ASN A 148 3.03 -13.38 9.41
CA ASN A 148 2.42 -14.35 10.32
C ASN A 148 2.81 -14.16 11.79
N LYS A 149 2.73 -12.91 12.27
CA LYS A 149 3.06 -12.48 13.65
C LYS A 149 4.55 -12.59 14.02
N THR A 150 5.40 -13.14 13.15
CA THR A 150 6.87 -13.14 13.27
C THR A 150 7.41 -11.78 12.81
N VAL A 151 8.38 -11.24 13.55
CA VAL A 151 9.09 -9.99 13.24
C VAL A 151 10.58 -10.28 13.14
N THR A 152 11.21 -9.86 12.05
CA THR A 152 12.65 -10.01 11.79
C THR A 152 13.25 -8.63 11.53
N ARG A 153 14.17 -8.18 12.39
CA ARG A 153 14.92 -6.94 12.15
C ARG A 153 15.90 -7.14 11.00
N ILE A 154 15.89 -6.25 10.02
CA ILE A 154 16.90 -6.21 8.97
C ILE A 154 18.15 -5.54 9.55
N THR A 155 19.27 -6.25 9.51
CA THR A 155 20.59 -5.68 9.79
C THR A 155 21.25 -5.29 8.47
N SER A 156 21.87 -4.11 8.43
CA SER A 156 22.82 -3.73 7.37
C SER A 156 24.21 -4.32 7.62
#